data_AF-A0A3M8SV83-F1
#
_entry.id   AF-A0A3M8SV83-F1
#
_cell.length_a   1.000
_cell.length_b   1.000
_cell.length_c   1.000
_cell.angle_alpha   90.00
_cell.angle_beta   90.00
_cell.angle_gamma   90.00
#
_symmetry.space_group_name_H-M   'P 1'
#
loop_
_entity.id
_entity.type
_entity.pdbx_description
1 polymer ?
#
loop_
_entity_poly.entity_id
_entity_poly.type
_entity_poly.pdbx_seq_one_letter_code
_entity_poly.pdbx_strand_id
1 'polypeptide(L)'
;MFASDGSFEAKDVAAGLFALFGTFAGALLAFRLEENREKAREVRAQKTALNRALLVLGFHHNEIRTFRNLIAPHRTDIELAFNLPASQPPEQIDMRQKFDELDFLLDSSAPQVLFDLIIEQERFDQALQAVRQRNEFYVREVQPVFAAQGLNNRRVSMAELKSKLGEYLFGGALQGAETIREHIEGSNESIPVAVEKLRKVAKELFPDEKFLMFEKVLLPHEIAEEAAKAKAATETSGFGATPARVEE
;
A
#
# COMPACT_ATOMS: atom_id res chain seq x y z
N MET A 1 -22.37 -72.09 38.05
CA MET A 1 -22.78 -72.14 36.64
C MET A 1 -21.97 -71.10 35.87
N PHE A 2 -20.69 -71.39 35.62
CA PHE A 2 -19.80 -70.64 34.75
C PHE A 2 -18.65 -71.57 34.37
N ALA A 3 -18.47 -71.83 33.08
CA ALA A 3 -17.21 -72.24 32.47
C ALA A 3 -17.39 -72.13 30.96
N SER A 4 -16.99 -71.00 30.37
CA SER A 4 -16.80 -70.88 28.93
C SER A 4 -15.37 -71.36 28.63
N ASP A 5 -15.23 -72.53 28.01
CA ASP A 5 -13.99 -72.95 27.37
C ASP A 5 -13.78 -72.10 26.11
N GLY A 6 -13.11 -70.96 26.26
CA GLY A 6 -12.72 -70.09 25.16
C GLY A 6 -11.33 -70.44 24.65
N SER A 7 -11.20 -71.47 23.81
CA SER A 7 -9.97 -71.69 23.05
C SER A 7 -9.96 -70.76 21.84
N PHE A 8 -9.14 -69.71 21.86
CA PHE A 8 -8.91 -68.86 20.69
C PHE A 8 -8.22 -69.69 19.59
N GLU A 9 -8.86 -69.86 18.44
CA GLU A 9 -8.20 -70.47 17.28
C GLU A 9 -7.23 -69.46 16.64
N ALA A 10 -6.11 -69.93 16.11
CA ALA A 10 -5.08 -69.09 15.48
C ALA A 10 -5.64 -68.17 14.37
N LYS A 11 -6.73 -68.57 13.71
CA LYS A 11 -7.43 -67.79 12.69
C LYS A 11 -8.11 -66.54 13.26
N ASP A 12 -8.62 -66.60 14.49
CA ASP A 12 -9.33 -65.48 15.13
C ASP A 12 -8.31 -64.43 15.62
N VAL A 13 -7.15 -64.88 16.09
CA VAL A 13 -6.01 -64.01 16.41
C VAL A 13 -5.47 -63.33 15.14
N ALA A 14 -5.30 -64.09 14.05
CA ALA A 14 -4.84 -63.53 12.78
C ALA A 14 -5.84 -62.49 12.21
N ALA A 15 -7.14 -62.79 12.23
CA ALA A 15 -8.18 -61.86 11.78
C ALA A 15 -8.21 -60.57 12.63
N GLY A 16 -8.09 -60.69 13.95
CA GLY A 16 -7.97 -59.54 14.85
C GLY A 16 -6.74 -58.68 14.57
N LEU A 17 -5.58 -59.31 14.34
CA LEU A 17 -4.36 -58.62 13.96
C LEU A 17 -4.50 -57.92 12.60
N PHE A 18 -5.08 -58.57 11.58
CA PHE A 18 -5.32 -57.96 10.27
C PHE A 18 -6.26 -56.75 10.37
N ALA A 19 -7.32 -56.82 11.17
CA ALA A 19 -8.21 -55.69 11.41
C ALA A 19 -7.49 -54.53 12.12
N LEU A 20 -6.63 -54.82 13.11
CA LEU A 20 -5.77 -53.85 13.77
C LEU A 20 -4.78 -53.20 12.80
N PHE A 21 -4.09 -53.98 11.98
CA PHE A 21 -3.16 -53.48 10.97
C PHE A 21 -3.88 -52.65 9.91
N GLY A 22 -5.05 -53.08 9.42
CA GLY A 22 -5.85 -52.34 8.46
C GLY A 22 -6.31 -50.99 9.02
N THR A 23 -6.79 -50.97 10.26
CA THR A 23 -7.21 -49.75 10.95
C THR A 23 -6.03 -48.82 11.18
N PHE A 24 -4.89 -49.34 11.65
CA PHE A 24 -3.67 -48.56 11.88
C PHE A 24 -3.11 -47.98 10.57
N ALA A 25 -3.02 -48.78 9.51
CA ALA A 25 -2.55 -48.31 8.21
C ALA A 25 -3.50 -47.26 7.61
N GLY A 26 -4.81 -47.47 7.72
CA GLY A 26 -5.81 -46.50 7.31
C GLY A 26 -5.69 -45.17 8.05
N ALA A 27 -5.54 -45.21 9.38
CA ALA A 27 -5.35 -44.03 10.21
C ALA A 27 -4.04 -43.30 9.89
N LEU A 28 -2.94 -44.01 9.66
CA LEU A 28 -1.65 -43.43 9.29
C LEU A 28 -1.71 -42.73 7.92
N LEU A 29 -2.36 -43.35 6.93
CA LEU A 29 -2.55 -42.75 5.61
C LEU A 29 -3.46 -41.54 5.66
N ALA A 30 -4.56 -41.60 6.43
CA ALA A 30 -5.46 -40.47 6.63
C ALA A 30 -4.74 -39.30 7.31
N PHE A 31 -3.96 -39.57 8.36
CA PHE A 31 -3.17 -38.56 9.05
C PHE A 31 -2.16 -37.88 8.12
N ARG A 32 -1.40 -38.65 7.33
CA ARG A 32 -0.47 -38.08 6.34
C ARG A 32 -1.17 -37.27 5.25
N LEU A 33 -2.35 -37.72 4.80
CA LEU A 33 -3.13 -36.97 3.83
C LEU A 33 -3.61 -35.63 4.41
N GLU A 34 -4.04 -35.62 5.66
CA GLU A 34 -4.47 -34.40 6.34
C GLU A 34 -3.31 -33.44 6.57
N GLU A 35 -2.15 -33.94 7.02
CA GLU A 35 -0.93 -33.14 7.18
C GLU A 35 -0.51 -32.47 5.86
N ASN A 36 -0.57 -33.21 4.74
CA ASN A 36 -0.28 -32.65 3.43
C ASN A 36 -1.29 -31.58 3.00
N ARG A 37 -2.58 -31.77 3.32
CA ARG A 37 -3.63 -30.78 3.04
C ARG A 37 -3.47 -29.53 3.88
N GLU A 38 -3.11 -29.68 5.14
CA GLU A 38 -2.87 -28.57 6.07
C GLU A 38 -1.70 -27.70 5.59
N LYS A 39 -0.55 -28.30 5.28
CA LYS A 39 0.60 -27.60 4.69
C LYS A 39 0.23 -26.88 3.38
N ALA A 40 -0.53 -27.52 2.50
CA ALA A 40 -0.96 -26.91 1.25
C ALA A 40 -1.91 -25.72 1.48
N ARG A 41 -2.77 -25.79 2.51
CA ARG A 41 -3.65 -24.68 2.92
C ARG A 41 -2.85 -23.53 3.50
N GLU A 42 -1.89 -23.79 4.38
CA GLU A 42 -1.00 -22.78 4.96
C GLU A 42 -0.24 -22.03 3.86
N VAL A 43 0.42 -22.74 2.95
CA VAL A 43 1.12 -22.11 1.81
C VAL A 43 0.18 -21.26 0.96
N ARG A 44 -1.05 -21.73 0.71
CA ARG A 44 -2.04 -20.93 -0.03
C ARG A 44 -2.46 -19.68 0.75
N ALA A 45 -2.63 -19.79 2.07
CA ALA A 45 -2.97 -18.66 2.94
C ALA A 45 -1.86 -17.61 2.92
N GLN A 46 -0.60 -18.01 3.07
CA GLN A 46 0.58 -17.13 3.01
C GLN A 46 0.65 -16.38 1.67
N LYS A 47 0.49 -17.08 0.54
CA LYS A 47 0.45 -16.46 -0.80
C LYS A 47 -0.70 -15.45 -0.93
N THR A 48 -1.86 -15.76 -0.36
CA THR A 48 -3.03 -14.89 -0.38
C THR A 48 -2.78 -13.64 0.47
N ALA A 49 -2.19 -13.80 1.65
CA ALA A 49 -1.83 -12.71 2.55
C ALA A 49 -0.84 -11.73 1.89
N LEU A 50 0.18 -12.23 1.20
CA LEU A 50 1.13 -11.40 0.44
C LEU A 50 0.45 -10.59 -0.66
N ASN A 51 -0.42 -11.23 -1.46
CA ASN A 51 -1.17 -10.53 -2.51
C ASN A 51 -2.13 -9.50 -1.92
N ARG A 52 -2.79 -9.82 -0.80
CA ARG A 52 -3.64 -8.88 -0.08
C ARG A 52 -2.83 -7.67 0.39
N ALA A 53 -1.66 -7.90 0.98
CA ALA A 53 -0.80 -6.82 1.46
C ALA A 53 -0.30 -5.92 0.34
N LEU A 54 0.05 -6.50 -0.82
CA LEU A 54 0.35 -5.76 -2.04
C LEU A 54 -0.86 -4.93 -2.50
N LEU A 55 -2.07 -5.53 -2.54
CA LEU A 55 -3.31 -4.81 -2.91
C LEU A 55 -3.56 -3.59 -2.02
N VAL A 56 -3.37 -3.72 -0.71
CA VAL A 56 -3.51 -2.60 0.24
C VAL A 56 -2.52 -1.49 -0.09
N LEU A 57 -1.23 -1.80 -0.30
CA LEU A 57 -0.23 -0.80 -0.69
C LEU A 57 -0.58 -0.12 -2.02
N GLY A 58 -1.01 -0.88 -3.03
CA GLY A 58 -1.42 -0.32 -4.31
C GLY A 58 -2.61 0.63 -4.19
N PHE A 59 -3.58 0.29 -3.33
CA PHE A 59 -4.71 1.15 -3.00
C PHE A 59 -4.24 2.44 -2.31
N HIS A 60 -3.40 2.33 -1.26
CA HIS A 60 -2.83 3.49 -0.57
C HIS A 60 -2.06 4.40 -1.52
N HIS A 61 -1.27 3.84 -2.44
CA HIS A 61 -0.52 4.63 -3.41
C HIS A 61 -1.45 5.43 -4.31
N ASN A 62 -2.53 4.82 -4.77
CA ASN A 62 -3.51 5.50 -5.61
C ASN A 62 -4.21 6.65 -4.87
N GLU A 63 -4.57 6.46 -3.60
CA GLU A 63 -5.15 7.52 -2.78
C GLU A 63 -4.16 8.68 -2.56
N ILE A 64 -2.93 8.38 -2.17
CA ILE A 64 -1.88 9.39 -1.98
C ILE A 64 -1.62 10.15 -3.28
N ARG A 65 -1.57 9.47 -4.42
CA ARG A 65 -1.41 10.13 -5.73
C ARG A 65 -2.57 11.04 -6.07
N THR A 66 -3.79 10.68 -5.68
CA THR A 66 -4.96 11.54 -5.86
C THR A 66 -4.79 12.85 -5.09
N PHE A 67 -4.34 12.79 -3.84
CA PHE A 67 -4.03 14.01 -3.06
C PHE A 67 -2.83 14.77 -3.63
N ARG A 68 -1.77 14.06 -4.05
CA ARG A 68 -0.60 14.65 -4.68
C ARG A 68 -0.99 15.52 -5.88
N ASN A 69 -1.89 15.04 -6.72
CA ASN A 69 -2.38 15.80 -7.88
C ASN A 69 -3.15 17.04 -7.51
N LEU A 70 -3.86 16.99 -6.39
CA LEU A 70 -4.62 18.12 -5.89
C LEU A 70 -3.66 19.22 -5.39
N ILE A 71 -2.54 18.83 -4.77
CA ILE A 71 -1.56 19.79 -4.22
C ILE A 71 -0.49 20.24 -5.23
N ALA A 72 -0.18 19.43 -6.24
CA ALA A 72 0.91 19.66 -7.20
C ALA A 72 0.83 21.01 -7.96
N PRO A 73 -0.36 21.53 -8.33
CA PRO A 73 -0.46 22.85 -8.96
C PRO A 73 0.00 24.01 -8.07
N HIS A 74 0.05 23.82 -6.74
CA HIS A 74 0.44 24.84 -5.77
C HIS A 74 1.93 24.73 -5.47
N ARG A 75 2.73 25.65 -6.03
CA ARG A 75 4.19 25.60 -5.97
C ARG A 75 4.75 26.04 -4.63
N THR A 76 4.00 26.85 -3.89
CA THR A 76 4.39 27.35 -2.57
C THR A 76 3.40 26.90 -1.52
N ASP A 77 3.85 26.81 -0.27
CA ASP A 77 2.96 26.44 0.86
C ASP A 77 1.93 27.52 1.15
N ILE A 78 2.25 28.76 0.82
CA ILE A 78 1.30 29.87 0.80
C ILE A 78 0.16 29.62 -0.19
N GLU A 79 0.49 29.27 -1.43
CA GLU A 79 -0.52 28.98 -2.45
C GLU A 79 -1.36 27.78 -2.02
N LEU A 80 -0.73 26.76 -1.47
CA LEU A 80 -1.40 25.56 -0.98
C LEU A 80 -2.32 25.88 0.22
N ALA A 81 -1.86 26.68 1.17
CA ALA A 81 -2.62 27.06 2.35
C ALA A 81 -3.94 27.74 1.98
N PHE A 82 -3.89 28.71 1.07
CA PHE A 82 -5.03 29.60 0.82
C PHE A 82 -5.79 29.34 -0.49
N ASN A 83 -5.23 28.59 -1.44
CA ASN A 83 -5.89 28.31 -2.72
C ASN A 83 -6.37 26.87 -2.85
N LEU A 84 -5.92 25.94 -1.99
CA LEU A 84 -6.42 24.57 -1.98
C LEU A 84 -7.86 24.54 -1.42
N PRO A 85 -8.85 24.08 -2.19
CA PRO A 85 -10.22 23.95 -1.70
C PRO A 85 -10.28 22.99 -0.51
N ALA A 86 -10.89 23.41 0.59
CA ALA A 86 -11.21 22.51 1.69
C ALA A 86 -12.43 21.66 1.28
N SER A 87 -12.17 20.49 0.71
CA SER A 87 -13.18 19.50 0.37
C SER A 87 -13.12 18.34 1.36
N GLN A 88 -14.28 17.83 1.77
CA GLN A 88 -14.31 16.56 2.49
C GLN A 88 -14.02 15.45 1.47
N PRO A 89 -13.05 14.57 1.72
CA PRO A 89 -12.89 13.37 0.92
C PRO A 89 -14.21 12.58 0.93
N PRO A 90 -14.55 11.87 -0.15
CA PRO A 90 -15.63 10.89 -0.10
C PRO A 90 -15.37 9.87 1.01
N GLU A 91 -16.43 9.22 1.50
CA GLU A 91 -16.31 8.17 2.51
C GLU A 91 -15.31 7.11 2.03
N GLN A 92 -14.19 7.00 2.74
CA GLN A 92 -13.05 6.20 2.30
C GLN A 92 -13.32 4.71 2.53
N ILE A 93 -12.86 3.88 1.60
CA ILE A 93 -12.82 2.44 1.80
C ILE A 93 -11.71 2.17 2.82
N ASP A 94 -12.08 1.65 3.99
CA ASP A 94 -11.13 1.29 5.05
C ASP A 94 -10.35 0.03 4.66
N MET A 95 -9.34 0.20 3.81
CA MET A 95 -8.44 -0.85 3.35
C MET A 95 -7.14 -0.77 4.16
N ARG A 96 -7.01 -1.64 5.17
CA ARG A 96 -5.84 -1.73 6.06
C ARG A 96 -5.11 -3.06 5.91
N GLN A 97 -3.83 -3.05 6.27
CA GLN A 97 -3.03 -4.24 6.38
C GLN A 97 -3.58 -5.18 7.46
N LYS A 98 -3.54 -6.48 7.18
CA LYS A 98 -3.86 -7.54 8.13
C LYS A 98 -2.57 -8.22 8.58
N PHE A 99 -1.94 -7.64 9.60
CA PHE A 99 -0.61 -8.08 10.04
C PHE A 99 -0.61 -9.48 10.65
N ASP A 100 -1.72 -9.91 11.24
CA ASP A 100 -1.95 -11.27 11.73
C ASP A 100 -1.84 -12.32 10.61
N GLU A 101 -2.28 -12.00 9.39
CA GLU A 101 -2.14 -12.88 8.23
C GLU A 101 -0.68 -12.94 7.71
N LEU A 102 0.21 -12.07 8.21
CA LEU A 102 1.61 -11.93 7.78
C LEU A 102 2.63 -12.41 8.83
N ASP A 103 2.20 -12.97 9.97
CA ASP A 103 3.10 -13.41 11.05
C ASP A 103 4.18 -14.40 10.58
N PHE A 104 3.89 -15.21 9.55
CA PHE A 104 4.87 -16.12 8.95
C PHE A 104 6.11 -15.42 8.38
N LEU A 105 6.06 -14.10 8.13
CA LEU A 105 7.22 -13.31 7.72
C LEU A 105 8.25 -13.16 8.84
N LEU A 106 7.86 -13.31 10.11
CA LEU A 106 8.78 -13.29 11.25
C LEU A 106 9.82 -14.41 11.16
N ASP A 107 9.42 -15.56 10.62
CA ASP A 107 10.28 -16.74 10.42
C ASP A 107 10.96 -16.76 9.03
N SER A 108 10.78 -15.72 8.22
CA SER A 108 11.32 -15.63 6.85
C SER A 108 12.76 -15.11 6.81
N SER A 109 13.35 -15.08 5.62
CA SER A 109 14.66 -14.44 5.36
C SER A 109 14.65 -12.91 5.55
N ALA A 110 13.46 -12.28 5.66
CA ALA A 110 13.31 -10.83 5.66
C ALA A 110 12.23 -10.35 6.66
N PRO A 111 12.37 -10.62 7.97
CA PRO A 111 11.37 -10.23 8.97
C PRO A 111 11.17 -8.72 9.07
N GLN A 112 12.19 -7.93 8.70
CA GLN A 112 12.13 -6.47 8.64
C GLN A 112 11.02 -5.94 7.73
N VAL A 113 10.61 -6.69 6.69
CA VAL A 113 9.54 -6.25 5.79
C VAL A 113 8.21 -6.08 6.52
N LEU A 114 7.93 -6.90 7.54
CA LEU A 114 6.70 -6.73 8.33
C LEU A 114 6.68 -5.38 9.06
N PHE A 115 7.82 -4.99 9.64
CA PHE A 115 7.94 -3.69 10.30
C PHE A 115 7.88 -2.52 9.31
N ASP A 116 8.52 -2.66 8.14
CA ASP A 116 8.43 -1.67 7.07
C ASP A 116 6.98 -1.46 6.61
N LEU A 117 6.16 -2.51 6.55
CA LEU A 117 4.73 -2.42 6.22
C LEU A 117 3.91 -1.70 7.31
N ILE A 118 4.24 -1.90 8.59
CA ILE A 118 3.60 -1.19 9.71
C ILE A 118 3.89 0.31 9.60
N ILE A 119 5.16 0.67 9.40
CA ILE A 119 5.55 2.08 9.19
C ILE A 119 4.81 2.67 7.99
N GLU A 120 4.70 1.93 6.89
CA GLU A 120 4.04 2.44 5.69
C GLU A 120 2.54 2.66 5.89
N GLN A 121 1.87 1.75 6.61
CA GLN A 121 0.47 1.92 7.01
C GLN A 121 0.30 3.17 7.90
N GLU A 122 1.20 3.41 8.84
CA GLU A 122 1.17 4.59 9.71
C GLU A 122 1.42 5.89 8.92
N ARG A 123 2.37 5.90 7.98
CA ARG A 123 2.63 7.07 7.12
C ARG A 123 1.41 7.44 6.28
N PHE A 124 0.76 6.44 5.71
CA PHE A 124 -0.48 6.62 4.99
C PHE A 124 -1.57 7.23 5.89
N ASP A 125 -1.77 6.67 7.08
CA ASP A 125 -2.76 7.19 8.03
C ASP A 125 -2.44 8.65 8.45
N GLN A 126 -1.17 8.98 8.66
CA GLN A 126 -0.72 10.33 8.98
C GLN A 126 -1.00 11.32 7.84
N ALA A 127 -0.76 10.92 6.58
CA ALA A 127 -1.09 11.75 5.42
C ALA A 127 -2.60 12.06 5.35
N LEU A 128 -3.45 11.05 5.55
CA LEU A 128 -4.89 11.25 5.60
C LEU A 128 -5.32 12.15 6.76
N GLN A 129 -4.74 11.93 7.93
CA GLN A 129 -5.03 12.71 9.12
C GLN A 129 -4.62 14.18 8.95
N ALA A 130 -3.47 14.46 8.33
CA ALA A 130 -3.02 15.80 8.01
C ALA A 130 -4.01 16.52 7.08
N VAL A 131 -4.50 15.85 6.04
CA VAL A 131 -5.51 16.40 5.13
C VAL A 131 -6.81 16.73 5.88
N ARG A 132 -7.27 15.81 6.72
CA ARG A 132 -8.49 16.01 7.54
C ARG A 132 -8.35 17.20 8.48
N GLN A 133 -7.27 17.28 9.25
CA GLN A 133 -7.01 18.37 10.18
C GLN A 133 -6.90 19.72 9.47
N ARG A 134 -6.17 19.78 8.35
CA ARG A 134 -6.06 20.99 7.53
C ARG A 134 -7.44 21.44 7.07
N ASN A 135 -8.25 20.53 6.53
CA ASN A 135 -9.57 20.87 6.00
C ASN A 135 -10.54 21.27 7.10
N GLU A 136 -10.51 20.60 8.25
CA GLU A 136 -11.32 20.95 9.41
C GLU A 136 -10.97 22.36 9.93
N PHE A 137 -9.68 22.63 10.13
CA PHE A 137 -9.20 23.95 10.53
C PHE A 137 -9.60 25.03 9.53
N TYR A 138 -9.42 24.76 8.24
CA TYR A 138 -9.72 25.73 7.19
C TYR A 138 -11.22 26.06 7.12
N VAL A 139 -12.09 25.04 7.18
CA VAL A 139 -13.55 25.22 7.15
C VAL A 139 -14.07 25.90 8.40
N ARG A 140 -13.57 25.52 9.58
CA ARG A 140 -14.10 26.03 10.86
C ARG A 140 -13.56 27.39 11.26
N GLU A 141 -12.29 27.66 10.99
CA GLU A 141 -11.61 28.83 11.52
C GLU A 141 -11.28 29.86 10.43
N VAL A 142 -10.74 29.41 9.28
CA VAL A 142 -10.24 30.32 8.24
C VAL A 142 -11.36 30.87 7.36
N GLN A 143 -12.24 30.01 6.83
CA GLN A 143 -13.32 30.41 5.92
C GLN A 143 -14.29 31.45 6.52
N PRO A 144 -14.72 31.35 7.80
CA PRO A 144 -15.59 32.36 8.38
C PRO A 144 -14.97 33.76 8.40
N VAL A 145 -13.66 33.85 8.69
CA VAL A 145 -12.93 35.13 8.68
C VAL A 145 -12.77 35.65 7.26
N PHE A 146 -12.49 34.78 6.29
CA PHE A 146 -12.46 35.13 4.87
C PHE A 146 -13.79 35.75 4.40
N ALA A 147 -14.91 35.14 4.80
CA ALA A 147 -16.23 35.63 4.49
C ALA A 147 -16.51 36.99 5.16
N ALA A 148 -16.24 37.11 6.46
CA ALA A 148 -16.49 38.33 7.23
C ALA A 148 -15.64 39.53 6.75
N GLN A 149 -14.42 39.29 6.26
CA GLN A 149 -13.50 40.31 5.78
C GLN A 149 -13.63 40.59 4.27
N GLY A 150 -14.57 39.94 3.56
CA GLY A 150 -14.75 40.12 2.12
C GLY A 150 -13.50 39.74 1.30
N LEU A 151 -12.80 38.69 1.74
CA LEU A 151 -11.60 38.18 1.07
C LEU A 151 -11.92 37.17 -0.04
N ASN A 152 -13.16 36.65 -0.07
CA ASN A 152 -13.61 35.72 -1.08
C ASN A 152 -13.67 36.36 -2.47
N ASN A 153 -13.37 35.57 -3.52
CA ASN A 153 -13.56 35.92 -4.93
C ASN A 153 -12.79 37.15 -5.44
N ARG A 154 -11.72 37.57 -4.75
CA ARG A 154 -10.81 38.62 -5.26
C ARG A 154 -9.36 38.24 -5.01
N ARG A 155 -8.46 38.92 -5.74
CA ARG A 155 -7.02 38.81 -5.47
C ARG A 155 -6.71 39.54 -4.16
N VAL A 156 -6.08 38.84 -3.23
CA VAL A 156 -5.68 39.37 -1.92
C VAL A 156 -4.16 39.28 -1.84
N SER A 157 -3.52 40.37 -1.39
CA SER A 157 -2.07 40.35 -1.21
C SER A 157 -1.68 39.57 0.04
N MET A 158 -0.44 39.08 0.09
CA MET A 158 0.07 38.38 1.26
C MET A 158 0.05 39.24 2.54
N ALA A 159 0.47 40.50 2.43
CA ALA A 159 0.45 41.43 3.54
C ALA A 159 -0.99 41.66 4.06
N GLU A 160 -1.96 41.71 3.14
CA GLU A 160 -3.38 41.83 3.49
C GLU A 160 -3.90 40.56 4.17
N LEU A 161 -3.58 39.36 3.67
CA LEU A 161 -3.95 38.09 4.32
C LEU A 161 -3.42 38.04 5.76
N LYS A 162 -2.12 38.30 5.95
CA LYS A 162 -1.50 38.28 7.28
C LYS A 162 -2.14 39.31 8.21
N SER A 163 -2.41 40.52 7.72
CA SER A 163 -3.04 41.58 8.52
C SER A 163 -4.48 41.26 8.89
N LYS A 164 -5.25 40.61 8.01
CA LYS A 164 -6.68 40.35 8.18
C LYS A 164 -6.99 39.10 8.97
N LEU A 165 -6.16 38.06 8.82
CA LEU A 165 -6.31 36.78 9.52
C LEU A 165 -5.65 36.78 10.89
N GLY A 166 -4.62 37.62 11.08
CA GLY A 166 -3.79 37.58 12.28
C GLY A 166 -2.83 36.38 12.28
N GLU A 167 -1.94 36.37 13.26
CA GLU A 167 -0.82 35.42 13.33
C GLU A 167 -1.27 33.96 13.48
N TYR A 168 -2.28 33.70 14.33
CA TYR A 168 -2.78 32.36 14.58
C TYR A 168 -3.37 31.69 13.33
N LEU A 169 -4.32 32.34 12.66
CA LEU A 169 -4.99 31.76 11.49
C LEU A 169 -4.05 31.66 10.30
N PHE A 170 -3.21 32.67 10.10
CA PHE A 170 -2.23 32.66 9.03
C PHE A 170 -1.19 31.56 9.22
N GLY A 171 -0.59 31.48 10.42
CA GLY A 171 0.41 30.47 10.75
C GLY A 171 -0.17 29.06 10.74
N GLY A 172 -1.38 28.88 11.29
CA GLY A 172 -2.06 27.57 11.30
C GLY A 172 -2.38 27.06 9.89
N ALA A 173 -2.84 27.94 8.99
CA ALA A 173 -3.10 27.57 7.60
C ALA A 173 -1.82 27.18 6.85
N LEU A 174 -0.73 27.91 7.09
CA LEU A 174 0.57 27.63 6.49
C LEU A 174 1.16 26.31 7.00
N GLN A 175 1.15 26.11 8.32
CA GLN A 175 1.60 24.86 8.94
C GLN A 175 0.79 23.66 8.41
N GLY A 176 -0.53 23.80 8.30
CA GLY A 176 -1.38 22.76 7.72
C GLY A 176 -1.00 22.43 6.28
N ALA A 177 -0.63 23.43 5.47
CA ALA A 177 -0.19 23.24 4.09
C ALA A 177 1.17 22.53 4.00
N GLU A 178 2.14 22.92 4.84
CA GLU A 178 3.45 22.28 4.91
C GLU A 178 3.32 20.81 5.33
N THR A 179 2.56 20.53 6.38
CA THR A 179 2.36 19.18 6.92
C THR A 179 1.66 18.26 5.91
N ILE A 180 0.64 18.73 5.17
CA ILE A 180 0.03 17.88 4.13
C ILE A 180 1.04 17.57 3.01
N ARG A 181 1.85 18.56 2.60
CA ARG A 181 2.81 18.36 1.50
C ARG A 181 3.87 17.34 1.91
N GLU A 182 4.42 17.49 3.10
CA GLU A 182 5.42 16.57 3.64
C GLU A 182 4.92 15.13 3.67
N HIS A 183 3.74 14.88 4.26
CA HIS A 183 3.22 13.53 4.37
C HIS A 183 2.76 12.93 3.03
N ILE A 184 2.16 13.74 2.14
CA ILE A 184 1.70 13.27 0.83
C ILE A 184 2.91 12.92 -0.06
N GLU A 185 3.90 13.80 -0.19
CA GLU A 185 5.07 13.53 -1.02
C GLU A 185 5.91 12.39 -0.42
N GLY A 186 6.13 12.40 0.89
CA GLY A 186 6.85 11.32 1.58
C GLY A 186 6.19 9.95 1.37
N SER A 187 4.87 9.85 1.49
CA SER A 187 4.13 8.61 1.23
C SER A 187 4.14 8.24 -0.26
N ASN A 188 4.06 9.22 -1.16
CA ASN A 188 4.10 8.96 -2.60
C ASN A 188 5.44 8.34 -3.03
N GLU A 189 6.53 8.69 -2.35
CA GLU A 189 7.86 8.15 -2.57
C GLU A 189 8.08 6.80 -1.86
N SER A 190 7.55 6.62 -0.64
CA SER A 190 7.83 5.41 0.16
C SER A 190 6.97 4.20 -0.20
N ILE A 191 5.69 4.38 -0.55
CA ILE A 191 4.80 3.25 -0.88
C ILE A 191 5.36 2.38 -2.01
N PRO A 192 5.85 2.94 -3.16
CA PRO A 192 6.46 2.12 -4.22
C PRO A 192 7.64 1.27 -3.72
N VAL A 193 8.48 1.83 -2.84
CA VAL A 193 9.61 1.10 -2.26
C VAL A 193 9.13 -0.06 -1.39
N ALA A 194 8.09 0.15 -0.59
CA ALA A 194 7.47 -0.92 0.21
C ALA A 194 6.88 -2.03 -0.68
N VAL A 195 6.22 -1.67 -1.78
CA VAL A 195 5.69 -2.62 -2.78
C VAL A 195 6.83 -3.47 -3.37
N GLU A 196 7.92 -2.84 -3.80
CA GLU A 196 9.07 -3.54 -4.37
C GLU A 196 9.71 -4.50 -3.36
N LYS A 197 9.94 -4.05 -2.11
CA LYS A 197 10.47 -4.87 -1.03
C LYS A 197 9.59 -6.07 -0.73
N LEU A 198 8.29 -5.86 -0.55
CA LEU A 198 7.34 -6.95 -0.26
C LEU A 198 7.27 -7.95 -1.41
N ARG A 199 7.25 -7.46 -2.66
CA ARG A 199 7.24 -8.30 -3.86
C ARG A 199 8.52 -9.13 -3.97
N LYS A 200 9.67 -8.56 -3.64
CA LYS A 200 10.95 -9.28 -3.61
C LYS A 200 10.89 -10.45 -2.63
N VAL A 201 10.47 -10.19 -1.39
CA VAL A 201 10.32 -11.25 -0.36
C VAL A 201 9.31 -12.30 -0.80
N ALA A 202 8.17 -11.89 -1.35
CA ALA A 202 7.16 -12.81 -1.86
C ALA A 202 7.72 -13.75 -2.94
N LYS A 203 8.58 -13.23 -3.83
CA LYS A 203 9.26 -14.01 -4.87
C LYS A 203 10.38 -14.89 -4.36
N GLU A 204 11.07 -14.50 -3.30
CA GLU A 204 12.05 -15.36 -2.62
C GLU A 204 11.35 -16.56 -1.94
N LEU A 205 10.22 -16.32 -1.28
CA LEU A 205 9.43 -17.36 -0.60
C LEU A 205 8.68 -18.26 -1.59
N PHE A 206 8.15 -17.70 -2.67
CA PHE A 206 7.34 -18.41 -3.67
C PHE A 206 7.75 -18.03 -5.11
N PRO A 207 8.86 -18.55 -5.64
CA PRO A 207 9.43 -18.14 -6.94
C PRO A 207 8.46 -18.29 -8.12
N ASP A 208 7.72 -19.40 -8.16
CA ASP A 208 6.81 -19.76 -9.26
C ASP A 208 5.44 -19.06 -9.18
N GLU A 209 5.14 -18.38 -8.08
CA GLU A 209 3.83 -17.77 -7.85
C GLU A 209 3.71 -16.41 -8.52
N LYS A 210 2.51 -16.05 -8.99
CA LYS A 210 2.25 -14.71 -9.53
C LYS A 210 1.85 -13.77 -8.40
N PHE A 211 2.55 -12.66 -8.28
CA PHE A 211 2.22 -11.60 -7.33
C PHE A 211 1.79 -10.34 -8.06
N LEU A 212 0.82 -9.63 -7.46
CA LEU A 212 0.32 -8.36 -7.96
C LEU A 212 1.46 -7.38 -8.23
N MET A 213 1.40 -6.72 -9.38
CA MET A 213 2.24 -5.60 -9.77
C MET A 213 1.32 -4.44 -10.07
N PHE A 214 1.52 -3.31 -9.42
CA PHE A 214 0.80 -2.10 -9.78
C PHE A 214 1.60 -1.41 -10.86
N GLU A 215 1.01 -1.31 -12.05
CA GLU A 215 1.48 -0.33 -13.01
C GLU A 215 1.04 1.04 -12.51
N LYS A 216 1.96 1.99 -12.54
CA LYS A 216 1.66 3.39 -12.26
C LYS A 216 0.58 3.83 -13.25
N VAL A 217 -0.66 4.01 -12.80
CA VAL A 217 -1.70 4.62 -13.64
C VAL A 217 -1.29 6.06 -13.90
N LEU A 218 -0.70 6.35 -15.06
CA LEU A 218 -0.22 7.68 -15.37
C LEU A 218 -1.41 8.64 -15.42
N LEU A 219 -1.26 9.77 -14.75
CA LEU A 219 -2.30 10.78 -14.71
C LEU A 219 -2.16 11.67 -15.95
N PRO A 220 -3.24 12.32 -16.43
CA PRO A 220 -3.22 13.04 -17.71
C PRO A 220 -2.08 14.05 -17.88
N HIS A 221 -1.68 14.73 -16.80
CA HIS A 221 -0.55 15.67 -16.83
C HIS A 221 0.82 14.97 -16.84
N GLU A 222 0.95 13.81 -16.19
CA GLU A 222 2.15 12.97 -16.24
C GLU A 222 2.31 12.30 -17.61
N ILE A 223 1.20 11.92 -18.26
CA ILE A 223 1.21 11.42 -19.65
C ILE A 223 1.76 12.49 -20.59
N ALA A 224 1.35 13.75 -20.42
CA ALA A 224 1.85 14.85 -21.22
C ALA A 224 3.34 15.12 -20.97
N GLU A 225 3.80 15.01 -19.72
CA GLU A 225 5.20 15.19 -19.35
C GLU A 225 6.09 14.05 -19.86
N GLU A 226 5.65 12.79 -19.74
CA GLU A 226 6.36 11.63 -20.29
C GLU A 226 6.39 11.67 -21.82
N ALA A 227 5.30 12.06 -22.47
CA ALA A 227 5.28 12.25 -23.92
C ALA A 227 6.25 13.37 -24.36
N ALA A 228 6.36 14.44 -23.59
CA ALA A 228 7.33 15.51 -23.84
C ALA A 228 8.78 15.03 -23.64
N LYS A 229 9.07 14.25 -22.59
CA LYS A 229 10.39 13.65 -22.34
C LYS A 229 10.77 12.63 -23.43
N ALA A 230 9.85 11.77 -23.84
CA ALA A 230 10.07 10.80 -24.91
C ALA A 230 10.39 11.47 -26.24
N LYS A 231 9.69 12.58 -26.56
CA LYS A 231 9.94 13.39 -27.76
C LYS A 231 11.30 14.08 -27.72
N ALA A 232 11.68 14.64 -26.57
CA ALA A 232 13.01 15.24 -26.38
C ALA A 232 14.16 14.21 -26.49
N ALA A 233 13.94 12.96 -26.05
CA ALA A 233 14.92 11.88 -26.16
C ALA A 233 15.12 11.39 -27.62
N THR A 234 14.05 11.43 -28.44
CA THR A 234 14.15 11.04 -29.87
C THR A 234 14.88 12.12 -30.68
N GLU A 235 14.65 13.40 -30.39
CA GLU A 235 15.31 14.52 -31.08
C GLU A 235 16.81 14.63 -30.75
N THR A 236 17.23 14.21 -29.55
CA THR A 236 18.65 14.19 -29.14
C THR A 236 19.42 12.98 -29.68
N SER A 237 18.74 11.86 -29.99
CA SER A 237 19.37 10.70 -30.65
C SER A 237 19.55 10.85 -32.18
N GLY A 238 18.95 11.88 -32.80
CA GLY A 238 18.99 12.10 -34.25
C GLY A 238 20.17 12.95 -34.76
N PHE A 239 21.00 13.51 -33.87
CA PHE A 239 22.09 14.43 -34.23
C PHE A 239 23.46 13.77 -34.06
N GLY A 240 23.73 12.69 -34.81
CA GLY A 240 24.95 11.91 -34.61
C GLY A 240 25.31 10.97 -35.76
N ALA A 241 25.16 11.39 -37.02
CA ALA A 241 25.79 10.72 -38.15
C ALA A 241 26.01 11.69 -39.30
N THR A 242 27.04 12.54 -39.20
CA THR A 242 27.63 13.17 -40.39
C THR A 242 28.49 12.10 -41.07
N PRO A 243 28.16 11.63 -42.28
CA PRO A 243 29.02 10.68 -42.98
C PRO A 243 30.33 11.37 -43.34
N ALA A 244 31.45 10.78 -42.91
CA ALA A 244 32.78 11.20 -43.29
C ALA A 244 32.89 11.19 -44.82
N ARG A 245 33.20 12.36 -45.39
CA ARG A 245 33.51 12.55 -46.80
C ARG A 245 34.84 11.85 -47.06
N VAL A 246 34.81 10.80 -47.88
CA VAL A 246 36.02 10.20 -48.46
C VAL A 246 36.49 11.16 -49.56
N GLU A 247 37.62 11.81 -49.34
CA GLU A 247 38.36 12.50 -50.41
C GLU A 247 39.24 11.47 -51.14
N GLU A 248 39.14 11.46 -52.47
CA GLU A 248 40.08 10.82 -53.40
C GLU A 248 41.30 11.71 -53.64
#